data_AF-A0A954QEQ8-F1
#
_entry.id   AF-A0A954QEQ8-F1
#
_cell.length_a   1.000
_cell.length_b   1.000
_cell.length_c   1.000
_cell.angle_alpha   90.00
_cell.angle_beta   90.00
_cell.angle_gamma   90.00
#
_symmetry.space_group_name_H-M   'P 1'
#
loop_
_entity.id
_entity.type
_entity.pdbx_description
1 polymer ?
#
loop_
_entity_poly.entity_id
_entity_poly.type
_entity_poly.pdbx_seq_one_letter_code
_entity_poly.pdbx_strand_id
1 'polypeptide(L)'
;MGRTIGRVAALLAVVVLSVAAGYRLRSSTTPASGSADIASGEVDGATQAELSRLWQQYRTQGHAQAATAASGESFAMATGSIDEDVEGLYVLDFTTGELQCAVLNYRTGRFTSLFRANVQADLGVDPAKRPKYLMTTGMINFPRGASAARPGNSVVYVMDTSTGAFAAYAIPWRRELASIGRPQAASMILMDMGRARTVAIRE
;
A
#
# COMPACT_ATOMS: atom_id res chain seq x y z
N MET A 1 3.79 -14.72 -31.19
CA MET A 1 3.52 -14.88 -29.74
C MET A 1 4.35 -13.83 -29.02
N GLY A 2 3.71 -12.81 -28.44
CA GLY A 2 4.37 -11.64 -27.85
C GLY A 2 3.92 -10.32 -28.48
N ARG A 3 2.78 -9.77 -28.04
CA ARG A 3 2.34 -8.40 -28.38
C ARG A 3 1.12 -7.92 -27.57
N THR A 4 1.19 -7.97 -26.23
CA THR A 4 0.06 -7.51 -25.39
C THR A 4 0.44 -6.59 -24.23
N ILE A 5 1.72 -6.29 -24.01
CA ILE A 5 2.17 -5.56 -22.81
C ILE A 5 2.37 -4.05 -23.09
N GLY A 6 2.58 -3.63 -24.34
CA GLY A 6 2.86 -2.23 -24.68
C GLY A 6 1.65 -1.28 -24.80
N ARG A 7 0.41 -1.80 -24.81
CA ARG A 7 -0.81 -1.00 -25.08
C ARG A 7 -1.46 -0.40 -23.83
N VAL A 8 -1.12 -0.89 -22.63
CA VAL A 8 -1.73 -0.40 -21.38
C VAL A 8 -0.97 0.81 -20.81
N ALA A 9 0.34 0.90 -21.04
CA ALA A 9 1.17 1.99 -20.54
C ALA A 9 0.92 3.34 -21.27
N ALA A 10 0.58 3.30 -22.57
CA ALA A 10 0.37 4.52 -23.36
C ALA A 10 -0.99 5.20 -23.10
N LEU A 11 -2.01 4.45 -22.63
CA LEU A 11 -3.32 5.00 -22.28
C LEU A 11 -3.30 5.77 -20.95
N LEU A 12 -2.40 5.41 -20.03
CA LEU A 12 -2.28 6.05 -18.71
C LEU A 12 -1.61 7.43 -18.74
N ALA A 13 -0.79 7.72 -19.76
CA ALA A 13 -0.09 9.00 -19.86
C ALA A 13 -0.93 10.12 -20.53
N VAL A 14 -1.90 9.79 -21.38
CA VAL A 14 -2.64 10.79 -22.19
C VAL A 14 -3.92 11.30 -21.49
N VAL A 15 -4.51 10.53 -20.57
CA VAL A 15 -5.76 10.92 -19.90
C VAL A 15 -5.54 11.79 -18.65
N VAL A 16 -4.34 11.79 -18.06
CA VAL A 16 -4.02 12.63 -16.90
C VAL A 16 -3.89 14.13 -17.28
N LEU A 17 -3.71 14.47 -18.56
CA LEU A 17 -3.53 15.86 -18.99
C LEU A 17 -4.80 16.58 -19.49
N SER A 18 -5.92 15.88 -19.69
CA SER A 18 -7.13 16.48 -20.31
C SER A 18 -8.26 16.86 -19.35
N VAL A 19 -8.11 16.62 -18.04
CA VAL A 19 -9.14 17.02 -17.04
C VAL A 19 -8.89 18.43 -16.46
N ALA A 20 -7.81 19.14 -16.85
CA ALA A 20 -7.51 20.47 -16.32
C ALA A 20 -7.67 21.64 -17.32
N ALA A 21 -7.98 21.41 -18.60
CA ALA A 21 -8.16 22.49 -19.57
C ALA A 21 -9.30 22.18 -20.54
N GLY A 22 -10.46 22.81 -20.31
CA GLY A 22 -11.61 22.75 -21.20
C GLY A 22 -11.34 23.38 -22.57
N TYR A 23 -10.68 22.65 -23.46
CA TYR A 23 -10.46 23.07 -24.83
C TYR A 23 -11.45 22.39 -25.79
N ARG A 24 -12.41 23.19 -26.29
CA ARG A 24 -13.11 22.94 -27.56
C ARG A 24 -12.10 23.12 -28.69
N LEU A 25 -11.74 22.05 -29.40
CA LEU A 25 -11.01 22.18 -30.65
C LEU A 25 -12.01 22.36 -31.80
N ARG A 26 -12.02 23.59 -32.32
CA ARG A 26 -12.67 24.02 -33.56
C ARG A 26 -11.83 23.53 -34.74
N SER A 27 -12.45 22.89 -35.72
CA SER A 27 -11.79 22.40 -36.93
C SER A 27 -11.62 23.50 -37.98
N SER A 28 -10.45 23.55 -38.62
CA SER A 28 -10.27 24.15 -39.95
C SER A 28 -9.02 23.59 -40.65
N THR A 29 -9.24 22.75 -41.67
CA THR A 29 -8.70 22.81 -43.07
C THR A 29 -7.28 23.39 -43.30
N THR A 30 -6.32 22.85 -44.08
CA THR A 30 -6.10 21.68 -44.98
C THR A 30 -4.54 21.60 -45.28
N PRO A 31 -3.94 20.79 -46.19
CA PRO A 31 -3.04 19.65 -45.89
C PRO A 31 -1.63 19.68 -46.56
N ALA A 32 -0.94 18.52 -46.54
CA ALA A 32 0.25 18.04 -47.32
C ALA A 32 1.54 17.90 -46.48
N SER A 33 2.33 16.82 -46.50
CA SER A 33 2.41 15.61 -47.34
C SER A 33 3.21 14.53 -46.58
N GLY A 34 2.92 13.24 -46.80
CA GLY A 34 3.74 12.13 -46.28
C GLY A 34 2.93 10.98 -45.69
N SER A 35 2.44 10.09 -46.57
CA SER A 35 1.62 8.92 -46.26
C SER A 35 2.38 7.84 -45.49
N ALA A 36 2.00 7.64 -44.23
CA ALA A 36 1.98 6.34 -43.60
C ALA A 36 0.56 6.14 -43.09
N ASP A 37 -0.19 5.24 -43.74
CA ASP A 37 -1.55 4.88 -43.37
C ASP A 37 -1.56 4.26 -41.97
N ILE A 38 -1.68 5.11 -40.94
CA ILE A 38 -2.21 4.67 -39.65
C ILE A 38 -3.67 4.40 -39.93
N ALA A 39 -4.00 3.13 -40.13
CA ALA A 39 -5.36 2.66 -40.11
C ALA A 39 -6.07 3.35 -38.95
N SER A 40 -7.01 4.24 -39.28
CA SER A 40 -7.90 4.90 -38.35
C SER A 40 -8.80 3.82 -37.76
N GLY A 41 -8.25 3.03 -36.85
CA GLY A 41 -9.02 2.25 -35.91
C GLY A 41 -9.74 3.28 -35.07
N GLU A 42 -11.00 3.50 -35.41
CA GLU A 42 -11.97 4.18 -34.58
C GLU A 42 -11.87 3.56 -33.18
N VAL A 43 -11.28 4.32 -32.26
CA VAL A 43 -11.33 3.96 -30.85
C VAL A 43 -12.75 4.28 -30.47
N ASP A 44 -13.62 3.26 -30.56
CA ASP A 44 -15.01 3.34 -30.11
C ASP A 44 -15.03 4.07 -28.77
N GLY A 45 -15.67 5.23 -28.78
CA GLY A 45 -15.61 6.19 -27.70
C GLY A 45 -16.18 5.55 -26.44
N ALA A 46 -15.30 5.17 -25.51
CA ALA A 46 -15.71 4.71 -24.19
C ALA A 46 -16.72 5.72 -23.63
N THR A 47 -17.94 5.24 -23.39
CA THR A 47 -19.05 6.08 -22.98
C THR A 47 -18.73 6.71 -21.62
N GLN A 48 -19.31 7.87 -21.32
CA GLN A 48 -19.16 8.50 -20.00
C GLN A 48 -19.59 7.55 -18.86
N ALA A 49 -20.51 6.62 -19.14
CA ALA A 49 -20.92 5.56 -18.22
C ALA A 49 -19.80 4.51 -18.00
N GLU A 50 -19.08 4.12 -19.03
CA GLU A 50 -17.96 3.18 -18.91
C GLU A 50 -16.75 3.83 -18.24
N LEU A 51 -16.41 5.06 -18.62
CA LEU A 51 -15.35 5.82 -17.95
C LEU A 51 -15.70 6.04 -16.48
N SER A 52 -16.93 6.42 -16.15
CA SER A 52 -17.34 6.59 -14.75
C SER A 52 -17.34 5.28 -13.96
N ARG A 53 -17.68 4.15 -14.58
CA ARG A 53 -17.54 2.81 -13.98
C ARG A 53 -16.08 2.45 -13.73
N LEU A 54 -15.20 2.68 -14.71
CA LEU A 54 -13.77 2.45 -14.57
C LEU A 54 -13.18 3.35 -13.46
N TRP A 55 -13.58 4.62 -13.42
CA TRP A 55 -13.15 5.55 -12.37
C TRP A 55 -13.68 5.18 -10.99
N GLN A 56 -14.91 4.68 -10.89
CA GLN A 56 -15.45 4.17 -9.63
C GLN A 56 -14.69 2.93 -9.18
N GLN A 57 -14.43 2.00 -10.11
CA GLN A 57 -13.66 0.78 -9.86
C GLN A 57 -12.23 1.08 -9.38
N TYR A 58 -11.53 2.02 -10.04
CA TYR A 58 -10.21 2.50 -9.60
C TYR A 58 -10.25 3.21 -8.23
N ARG A 59 -11.26 4.05 -7.97
CA ARG A 59 -11.40 4.72 -6.66
C ARG A 59 -11.75 3.78 -5.52
N THR A 60 -12.38 2.64 -5.83
CA THR A 60 -12.67 1.58 -4.85
C THR A 60 -11.46 0.70 -4.53
N GLN A 61 -10.40 0.73 -5.33
CA GLN A 61 -9.11 0.15 -4.96
C GLN A 61 -8.43 1.14 -4.00
N GLY A 62 -8.22 0.74 -2.74
CA GLY A 62 -7.53 1.57 -1.76
C GLY A 62 -6.08 1.79 -2.17
N HIS A 63 -5.79 2.88 -2.89
CA HIS A 63 -4.41 3.26 -3.21
C HIS A 63 -3.82 4.03 -2.03
N ALA A 64 -3.14 3.33 -1.12
CA ALA A 64 -2.20 3.97 -0.20
C ALA A 64 -0.85 4.10 -0.91
N GLN A 65 -0.53 5.31 -1.37
CA GLN A 65 0.78 5.67 -1.94
C GLN A 65 1.78 5.89 -0.80
N ALA A 66 2.47 4.80 -0.43
CA ALA A 66 3.86 4.82 0.01
C ALA A 66 4.61 3.95 -1.00
N ALA A 67 5.83 4.31 -1.41
CA ALA A 67 6.53 3.70 -2.55
C ALA A 67 6.71 2.16 -2.50
N THR A 68 6.34 1.53 -1.39
CA THR A 68 6.56 0.12 -1.06
C THR A 68 5.31 -0.64 -0.62
N ALA A 69 4.12 -0.06 -0.70
CA ALA A 69 2.87 -0.67 -0.23
C ALA A 69 1.90 -1.03 -1.38
N ALA A 70 1.17 -2.14 -1.22
CA ALA A 70 0.13 -2.58 -2.12
C ALA A 70 -0.99 -3.29 -1.34
N SER A 71 -2.24 -3.14 -1.77
CA SER A 71 -3.38 -3.83 -1.17
C SER A 71 -4.26 -4.48 -2.24
N GLY A 72 -4.71 -5.70 -1.96
CA GLY A 72 -5.74 -6.41 -2.70
C GLY A 72 -7.03 -6.57 -1.88
N GLU A 73 -7.88 -7.51 -2.27
CA GLU A 73 -9.19 -7.70 -1.63
C GLU A 73 -9.10 -8.43 -0.28
N SER A 74 -8.09 -9.27 -0.09
CA SER A 74 -7.94 -10.11 1.11
C SER A 74 -6.67 -9.82 1.91
N PHE A 75 -5.69 -9.18 1.28
CA PHE A 75 -4.39 -8.92 1.88
C PHE A 75 -3.90 -7.52 1.56
N ALA A 76 -3.13 -6.95 2.47
CA ALA A 76 -2.24 -5.83 2.19
C ALA A 76 -0.79 -6.25 2.44
N MET A 77 0.14 -5.66 1.68
CA MET A 77 1.56 -5.81 1.90
C MET A 77 2.26 -4.46 1.85
N ALA A 78 3.36 -4.33 2.59
CA ALA A 78 4.25 -3.18 2.54
C ALA A 78 5.67 -3.59 2.87
N THR A 79 6.67 -2.81 2.46
CA THR A 79 8.05 -2.98 2.95
C THR A 79 8.46 -1.81 3.84
N GLY A 80 9.38 -2.05 4.76
CA GLY A 80 9.93 -1.02 5.64
C GLY A 80 11.32 -1.37 6.17
N SER A 81 12.17 -0.35 6.33
CA SER A 81 13.54 -0.49 6.86
C SER A 81 13.50 -0.87 8.34
N ILE A 82 13.85 -2.12 8.65
CA ILE A 82 14.01 -2.61 10.01
C ILE A 82 15.33 -2.11 10.60
N ASP A 83 16.35 -2.02 9.77
CA ASP A 83 17.68 -1.56 10.12
C ASP A 83 18.39 -0.92 8.90
N GLU A 84 19.62 -0.43 9.08
CA GLU A 84 20.42 0.22 8.01
C GLU A 84 20.44 -0.59 6.71
N ASP A 85 20.69 -1.90 6.79
CA ASP A 85 20.76 -2.81 5.64
C ASP A 85 19.70 -3.93 5.68
N VAL A 86 18.63 -3.73 6.46
CA VAL A 86 17.63 -4.78 6.71
C VAL A 86 16.23 -4.26 6.42
N GLU A 87 15.52 -4.96 5.55
CA GLU A 87 14.14 -4.68 5.19
C GLU A 87 13.21 -5.80 5.67
N GLY A 88 12.03 -5.38 6.14
CA GLY A 88 10.93 -6.26 6.52
C GLY A 88 9.81 -6.20 5.49
N LEU A 89 9.28 -7.37 5.13
CA LEU A 89 8.05 -7.52 4.39
C LEU A 89 6.89 -7.64 5.38
N TYR A 90 6.00 -6.65 5.36
CA TYR A 90 4.76 -6.64 6.13
C TYR A 90 3.64 -7.23 5.29
N VAL A 91 2.84 -8.12 5.88
CA VAL A 91 1.65 -8.71 5.29
C VAL A 91 0.53 -8.68 6.31
N LEU A 92 -0.64 -8.17 5.90
CA LEU A 92 -1.84 -8.14 6.70
C LEU A 92 -2.92 -8.99 6.02
N ASP A 93 -3.44 -9.98 6.72
CA ASP A 93 -4.63 -10.74 6.32
C ASP A 93 -5.90 -10.06 6.85
N PHE A 94 -6.81 -9.70 5.95
CA PHE A 94 -8.03 -8.99 6.31
C PHE A 94 -9.05 -9.91 7.00
N THR A 95 -8.98 -11.22 6.75
CA THR A 95 -9.91 -12.21 7.30
C THR A 95 -9.62 -12.46 8.77
N THR A 96 -8.36 -12.70 9.10
CA THR A 96 -7.92 -13.04 10.46
C THR A 96 -7.47 -11.82 11.27
N GLY A 97 -7.16 -10.71 10.61
CA GLY A 97 -6.53 -9.56 11.25
C GLY A 97 -5.07 -9.79 11.60
N GLU A 98 -4.47 -10.88 11.11
CA GLU A 98 -3.10 -11.20 11.41
C GLU A 98 -2.16 -10.30 10.60
N LEU A 99 -1.40 -9.48 11.32
CA LEU A 99 -0.32 -8.69 10.79
C LEU A 99 0.99 -9.44 11.03
N GLN A 100 1.77 -9.63 9.97
CA GLN A 100 3.05 -10.32 10.01
C GLN A 100 4.15 -9.41 9.43
N CYS A 101 5.35 -9.47 10.00
CA CYS A 101 6.56 -8.86 9.44
C CYS A 101 7.62 -9.95 9.29
N ALA A 102 7.90 -10.34 8.06
CA ALA A 102 8.95 -11.28 7.71
C ALA A 102 10.21 -10.52 7.31
N VAL A 103 11.31 -10.72 8.04
CA VAL A 103 12.58 -10.02 7.79
C VAL A 103 13.50 -10.91 6.96
N LEU A 104 13.96 -10.36 5.84
CA LEU A 104 14.88 -11.03 4.93
C LEU A 104 16.30 -10.95 5.51
N ASN A 105 16.99 -12.08 5.57
CA ASN A 105 18.42 -12.09 5.83
C ASN A 105 19.18 -11.95 4.51
N TYR A 106 19.81 -10.79 4.29
CA TYR A 106 20.52 -10.46 3.05
C TYR A 106 21.65 -11.45 2.70
N ARG A 107 22.28 -12.08 3.70
CA ARG A 107 23.38 -13.05 3.48
C ARG A 107 22.89 -14.38 2.95
N THR A 108 21.69 -14.81 3.37
CA THR A 108 21.14 -16.13 3.03
C THR A 108 20.03 -16.07 1.98
N GLY A 109 19.46 -14.88 1.73
CA GLY A 109 18.31 -14.71 0.83
C GLY A 109 17.05 -15.43 1.33
N ARG A 110 16.91 -15.62 2.65
CA ARG A 110 15.79 -16.31 3.29
C ARG A 110 15.12 -15.41 4.32
N PHE A 111 13.81 -15.54 4.47
CA PHE A 111 13.11 -15.00 5.63
C PHE A 111 13.54 -15.80 6.86
N THR A 112 14.15 -15.13 7.82
CA THR A 112 14.70 -15.79 9.01
C THR A 112 14.08 -15.28 10.30
N SER A 113 13.46 -14.10 10.28
CA SER A 113 12.77 -13.56 11.46
C SER A 113 11.34 -13.21 11.13
N LEU A 114 10.45 -13.44 12.09
CA LEU A 114 9.01 -13.31 11.89
C LEU A 114 8.35 -12.70 13.12
N PHE A 115 7.72 -11.54 12.94
CA PHE A 115 7.01 -10.83 14.00
C PHE A 115 5.53 -10.77 13.69
N ARG A 116 4.66 -10.88 14.71
CA ARG A 116 3.20 -10.97 14.50
C ARG A 116 2.41 -10.05 15.43
N ALA A 117 1.26 -9.58 15.00
CA ALA A 117 0.26 -8.90 15.82
C ALA A 117 -1.16 -9.25 15.36
N ASN A 118 -2.14 -9.09 16.25
CA ASN A 118 -3.55 -9.30 15.94
C ASN A 118 -4.28 -7.96 15.92
N VAL A 119 -4.36 -7.37 14.74
CA VAL A 119 -4.98 -6.05 14.53
C VAL A 119 -6.46 -6.06 14.85
N GLN A 120 -7.16 -7.16 14.56
CA GLN A 120 -8.58 -7.28 14.88
C GLN A 120 -8.84 -7.18 16.38
N ALA A 121 -8.04 -7.91 17.16
CA ALA A 121 -8.12 -7.91 18.61
C ALA A 121 -7.78 -6.52 19.18
N ASP A 122 -6.69 -5.91 18.69
CA ASP A 122 -6.22 -4.61 19.19
C ASP A 122 -7.23 -3.49 18.87
N LEU A 123 -7.77 -3.46 17.64
CA LEU A 123 -8.74 -2.43 17.23
C LEU A 123 -10.18 -2.68 17.72
N GLY A 124 -10.45 -3.82 18.37
CA GLY A 124 -11.80 -4.20 18.78
C GLY A 124 -12.77 -4.36 17.62
N VAL A 125 -12.25 -4.88 16.49
CA VAL A 125 -13.01 -5.04 15.26
C VAL A 125 -13.79 -6.35 15.31
N ASP A 126 -15.09 -6.28 15.01
CA ASP A 126 -15.95 -7.46 14.92
C ASP A 126 -15.63 -8.27 13.65
N PRO A 127 -15.12 -9.52 13.77
CA PRO A 127 -14.78 -10.35 12.62
C PRO A 127 -15.99 -10.66 11.73
N ALA A 128 -17.21 -10.67 12.29
CA ALA A 128 -18.42 -10.93 11.53
C ALA A 128 -18.74 -9.85 10.48
N LYS A 129 -18.17 -8.65 10.63
CA LYS A 129 -18.43 -7.49 9.76
C LYS A 129 -17.51 -7.40 8.54
N ARG A 130 -16.62 -8.39 8.32
CA ARG A 130 -15.66 -8.42 7.20
C ARG A 130 -14.90 -7.09 7.08
N PRO A 131 -14.02 -6.79 8.05
CA PRO A 131 -13.34 -5.52 8.10
C PRO A 131 -12.46 -5.27 6.88
N LYS A 132 -12.30 -3.99 6.55
CA LYS A 132 -11.49 -3.52 5.43
C LYS A 132 -10.35 -2.70 5.97
N TYR A 133 -9.12 -3.12 5.71
CA TYR A 133 -7.95 -2.46 6.27
C TYR A 133 -7.22 -1.58 5.25
N LEU A 134 -6.60 -0.53 5.76
CA LEU A 134 -5.48 0.16 5.11
C LEU A 134 -4.23 -0.09 5.94
N MET A 135 -3.11 -0.28 5.26
CA MET A 135 -1.81 -0.46 5.89
C MET A 135 -0.78 0.40 5.19
N THR A 136 0.11 0.98 5.98
CA THR A 136 1.30 1.67 5.47
C THR A 136 2.45 1.53 6.46
N THR A 137 3.67 1.68 5.98
CA THR A 137 4.89 1.66 6.80
C THR A 137 5.48 3.06 6.87
N GLY A 138 6.05 3.39 8.02
CA GLY A 138 6.82 4.59 8.24
C GLY A 138 8.19 4.27 8.83
N MET A 139 9.11 5.24 8.71
CA MET A 139 10.40 5.19 9.36
C MET A 139 10.32 5.90 10.71
N ILE A 140 10.84 5.26 11.76
CA ILE A 140 11.01 5.88 13.06
C ILE A 140 12.42 5.60 13.56
N ASN A 141 13.05 6.58 14.18
CA ASN A 141 14.31 6.37 14.87
C ASN A 141 14.09 6.46 16.37
N PHE A 142 13.97 5.30 17.03
CA PHE A 142 13.86 5.24 18.49
C PHE A 142 15.12 5.83 19.14
N PRO A 143 14.98 6.77 20.11
CA PRO A 143 16.11 7.32 20.85
C PRO A 143 16.94 6.23 21.52
N ARG A 144 18.26 6.43 21.59
CA ARG A 144 19.17 5.53 22.30
C ARG A 144 18.98 5.71 23.82
N GLY A 145 18.14 4.88 24.43
CA GLY A 145 18.00 4.78 25.89
C GLY A 145 18.93 3.71 26.49
N ALA A 146 19.02 3.65 27.83
CA ALA A 146 19.87 2.71 28.57
C ALA A 146 19.46 1.22 28.47
N SER A 147 18.40 0.90 27.72
CA SER A 147 17.95 -0.48 27.49
C SER A 147 18.55 -1.02 26.18
N ALA A 148 19.14 -2.21 26.25
CA ALA A 148 19.86 -2.84 25.15
C ALA A 148 18.98 -3.34 23.99
N ALA A 149 17.65 -3.29 24.10
CA ALA A 149 16.74 -3.73 23.05
C ALA A 149 16.08 -2.52 22.38
N ARG A 150 16.75 -1.95 21.37
CA ARG A 150 16.16 -0.92 20.50
C ARG A 150 15.27 -1.60 19.47
N PRO A 151 13.98 -1.23 19.34
CA PRO A 151 13.16 -1.72 18.22
C PRO A 151 13.76 -1.33 16.87
N GLY A 152 13.33 -1.99 15.80
CA GLY A 152 13.74 -1.69 14.44
C GLY A 152 13.33 -0.28 14.00
N ASN A 153 13.97 0.27 12.98
CA ASN A 153 13.73 1.63 12.48
C ASN A 153 12.43 1.78 11.67
N SER A 154 11.39 0.99 11.98
CA SER A 154 10.13 0.96 11.26
C SER A 154 8.93 0.84 12.19
N VAL A 155 7.86 1.53 11.80
CA VAL A 155 6.51 1.37 12.33
C VAL A 155 5.60 0.97 11.20
N VAL A 156 4.66 0.07 11.48
CA VAL A 156 3.54 -0.21 10.59
C VAL A 156 2.27 0.35 11.20
N TYR A 157 1.55 1.14 10.39
CA TYR A 157 0.28 1.72 10.74
C TYR A 157 -0.82 0.93 10.05
N VAL A 158 -1.82 0.52 10.82
CA VAL A 158 -2.99 -0.19 10.28
C VAL A 158 -4.26 0.51 10.72
N MET A 159 -5.20 0.67 9.80
CA MET A 159 -6.51 1.28 10.05
C MET A 159 -7.62 0.37 9.54
N ASP A 160 -8.65 0.12 10.35
CA ASP A 160 -9.94 -0.36 9.84
C ASP A 160 -10.70 0.82 9.24
N THR A 161 -10.95 0.77 7.94
CA THR A 161 -11.65 1.82 7.19
C THR A 161 -13.13 1.90 7.53
N SER A 162 -13.71 0.85 8.13
CA SER A 162 -15.12 0.78 8.49
C SER A 162 -15.41 1.68 9.69
N THR A 163 -14.64 1.49 10.77
CA THR A 163 -14.77 2.24 12.03
C THR A 163 -13.89 3.49 12.09
N GLY A 164 -12.82 3.54 11.29
CA GLY A 164 -11.77 4.55 11.38
C GLY A 164 -10.82 4.34 12.56
N ALA A 165 -10.89 3.20 13.26
CA ALA A 165 -9.92 2.85 14.29
C ALA A 165 -8.57 2.51 13.66
N PHE A 166 -7.48 2.94 14.30
CA PHE A 166 -6.12 2.70 13.82
C PHE A 166 -5.15 2.39 14.96
N ALA A 167 -4.07 1.68 14.63
CA ALA A 167 -3.01 1.29 15.54
C ALA A 167 -1.64 1.41 14.87
N ALA A 168 -0.61 1.64 15.68
CA ALA A 168 0.78 1.67 15.28
C ALA A 168 1.57 0.55 15.97
N TYR A 169 2.38 -0.18 15.21
CA TYR A 169 3.19 -1.28 15.73
C TYR A 169 4.67 -1.10 15.40
N ALA A 170 5.53 -1.28 16.39
CA ALA A 170 6.98 -1.36 16.22
C ALA A 170 7.47 -2.80 16.20
N ILE A 171 8.60 -3.02 15.51
CA ILE A 171 9.22 -4.34 15.42
C ILE A 171 10.28 -4.51 16.51
N PRO A 172 10.19 -5.53 17.39
CA PRO A 172 11.18 -5.79 18.43
C PRO A 172 12.43 -6.46 17.85
N TRP A 173 13.12 -5.75 16.97
CA TRP A 173 14.31 -6.21 16.27
C TRP A 173 15.53 -6.15 17.18
N ARG A 174 16.27 -7.27 17.28
CA ARG A 174 17.55 -7.32 17.99
C ARG A 174 18.70 -7.47 17.01
N ARG A 175 19.43 -6.38 16.76
CA ARG A 175 20.55 -6.35 15.81
C ARG A 175 21.64 -7.36 16.21
N GLU A 176 21.84 -7.61 17.50
CA GLU A 176 22.84 -8.55 18.03
C GLU A 176 22.55 -9.99 17.60
N LEU A 177 21.27 -10.38 17.55
CA LEU A 177 20.89 -11.73 17.10
C LEU A 177 21.00 -11.85 15.58
N ALA A 178 20.62 -10.79 14.86
CA ALA A 178 20.72 -10.75 13.41
C ALA A 178 22.18 -10.82 12.92
N SER A 179 23.10 -10.16 13.61
CA SER A 179 24.52 -10.12 13.22
C SER A 179 25.17 -11.52 13.24
N ILE A 180 24.76 -12.37 14.18
CA ILE A 180 25.18 -13.79 14.28
C ILE A 180 24.26 -14.75 13.52
N GLY A 181 23.33 -14.24 12.71
CA GLY A 181 22.43 -15.05 11.87
C GLY A 181 21.38 -15.84 12.63
N ARG A 182 21.06 -15.46 13.88
CA ARG A 182 20.03 -16.13 14.67
C ARG A 182 18.63 -15.63 14.24
N PRO A 183 17.71 -16.56 13.91
CA PRO A 183 16.29 -16.26 13.73
C PRO A 183 15.69 -15.54 14.95
N GLN A 184 14.73 -14.65 14.71
CA GLN A 184 13.98 -13.95 15.76
C GLN A 184 12.49 -14.11 15.53
N ALA A 185 11.74 -14.40 16.60
CA ALA A 185 10.28 -14.40 16.54
C ALA A 185 9.71 -13.84 17.83
N ALA A 186 8.76 -12.90 17.70
CA ALA A 186 8.09 -12.26 18.82
C ALA A 186 6.80 -11.56 18.36
N SER A 187 5.95 -11.18 19.31
CA SER A 187 4.85 -10.26 19.04
C SER A 187 5.38 -8.87 18.72
N MET A 188 4.76 -8.15 17.78
CA MET A 188 5.06 -6.74 17.56
C MET A 188 4.66 -5.93 18.79
N ILE A 189 5.32 -4.78 18.97
CA ILE A 189 5.04 -3.88 20.08
C ILE A 189 3.92 -2.93 19.64
N LEU A 190 2.73 -3.08 20.23
CA LEU A 190 1.66 -2.09 20.06
C LEU A 190 2.11 -0.77 20.71
N MET A 191 2.25 0.28 19.91
CA MET A 191 2.74 1.58 20.36
C MET A 191 1.60 2.47 20.86
N ASP A 192 0.57 2.61 20.03
CA ASP A 192 -0.58 3.46 20.32
C ASP A 192 -1.77 3.08 19.43
N MET A 193 -2.96 3.52 19.84
CA MET A 193 -4.22 3.35 19.11
C MET A 193 -5.03 4.64 19.09
N GLY A 194 -5.83 4.83 18.05
CA GLY A 194 -6.68 6.00 17.92
C GLY A 194 -7.87 5.79 16.99
N ARG A 195 -8.61 6.87 16.75
CA ARG A 195 -9.75 6.90 15.81
C ARG A 195 -9.67 8.14 14.93
N ALA A 196 -9.85 7.96 13.63
CA ALA A 196 -9.80 9.03 12.64
C ALA A 196 -11.07 9.92 12.64
N ARG A 197 -12.19 9.41 13.16
CA ARG A 197 -13.46 10.15 13.23
C ARG A 197 -13.63 10.76 14.62
N THR A 198 -13.58 12.08 14.69
CA THR A 198 -13.86 12.85 15.92
C THR A 198 -15.18 13.62 15.74
N VAL A 199 -16.31 12.93 15.67
CA VAL A 199 -17.61 13.62 15.71
C VAL A 199 -18.01 13.78 17.17
N ALA A 200 -17.87 14.98 17.71
CA ALA A 200 -18.69 15.42 18.83
C ALA A 200 -20.06 15.80 18.25
N ILE A 201 -21.06 14.93 18.37
CA ILE A 201 -22.45 15.32 18.13
C ILE A 201 -22.79 16.29 19.27
N ARG A 202 -22.86 17.59 18.98
CA ARG A 202 -23.47 18.56 19.89
C ARG A 202 -24.96 18.58 19.57
N GLU A 203 -25.77 18.18 20.54
CA GLU A 203 -27.21 18.46 20.58
C GLU A 203 -27.46 19.93 20.89
#